data_AF-K8GI23-F1
#
_entry.id   AF-K8GI23-F1
#
_cell.length_a   1.000
_cell.length_b   1.000
_cell.length_c   1.000
_cell.angle_alpha   90.00
_cell.angle_beta   90.00
_cell.angle_gamma   90.00
#
_symmetry.space_group_name_H-M   'P 1'
#
loop_
_entity.id
_entity.type
_entity.pdbx_description
1 polymer ?
#
loop_
_entity_poly.entity_id
_entity_poly.type
_entity_poly.pdbx_seq_one_letter_code
_entity_poly.pdbx_strand_id
1 'polypeptide(L)'
;MSRREDFTDMALGLVSAQSFPAIVGIADHMLKSSGVTLVGYEKIGGGHCTAIVRGNVADVRLAVQEGAERAEQFGQKLSTLVVPRPMPNLEVVLPIGNRLAQLATGRGHSKLSNQAVGLLETRGFPAMVGAADAMLKAADVVLAAYETIGAGLCTAIVRGSVANVAMALDVGMVEAERIGELHAVMLVPRPLDDLDQTLPLASCWIEEMQPLKIPLAVKETQKETIALPELTQEMKELTVPNGDRALPEPAQIEAKPPEMEPQRLEQSLTESLSVETEGDSSIASSDAAMATPPPKRTQHHPRRRDRRH
;
A
#
# COMPACT_ATOMS: atom_id res chain seq x y z
N MET A 1 3.08 15.39 -10.28
CA MET A 1 1.67 15.43 -9.81
C MET A 1 1.32 14.03 -9.34
N SER A 2 1.29 13.78 -8.02
CA SER A 2 0.92 12.46 -7.50
C SER A 2 -0.56 12.23 -7.80
N ARG A 3 -0.86 11.22 -8.63
CA ARG A 3 -2.22 10.82 -8.95
C ARG A 3 -2.83 10.30 -7.64
N ARG A 4 -3.69 11.10 -7.01
CA ARG A 4 -4.55 10.60 -5.91
C ARG A 4 -5.34 9.44 -6.51
N GLU A 5 -5.06 8.23 -6.07
CA GLU A 5 -5.81 7.07 -6.52
C GLU A 5 -7.21 7.17 -5.92
N ASP A 6 -8.16 7.59 -6.74
CA ASP A 6 -9.57 7.65 -6.36
C ASP A 6 -10.12 6.22 -6.31
N PHE A 7 -10.11 5.62 -5.12
CA PHE A 7 -10.61 4.26 -4.91
C PHE A 7 -12.14 4.12 -5.11
N THR A 8 -12.87 5.18 -5.48
CA THR A 8 -14.34 5.25 -5.47
C THR A 8 -15.03 4.31 -6.47
N ASP A 9 -14.32 3.85 -7.49
CA ASP A 9 -14.83 2.88 -8.49
C ASP A 9 -14.17 1.50 -8.41
N MET A 10 -13.38 1.25 -7.37
CA MET A 10 -12.64 -0.01 -7.21
C MET A 10 -13.49 -1.08 -6.52
N ALA A 11 -13.15 -2.35 -6.75
CA ALA A 11 -13.75 -3.47 -6.03
C ALA A 11 -13.23 -3.51 -4.58
N LEU A 12 -14.03 -4.07 -3.68
CA LEU A 12 -13.69 -4.28 -2.28
C LEU A 12 -13.43 -5.76 -2.02
N GLY A 13 -12.32 -6.09 -1.38
CA GLY A 13 -12.05 -7.41 -0.82
C GLY A 13 -11.90 -7.33 0.69
N LEU A 14 -12.51 -8.27 1.39
CA LEU A 14 -12.38 -8.44 2.84
C LEU A 14 -11.99 -9.88 3.15
N VAL A 15 -10.99 -10.06 4.01
CA VAL A 15 -10.60 -11.35 4.58
C VAL A 15 -10.45 -11.19 6.08
N SER A 16 -11.08 -12.05 6.89
CA SER A 16 -11.05 -11.97 8.34
C SER A 16 -10.39 -13.18 8.99
N ALA A 17 -9.52 -12.95 9.98
CA ALA A 17 -8.87 -13.98 10.77
C ALA A 17 -8.98 -13.69 12.27
N GLN A 18 -8.77 -14.71 13.12
CA GLN A 18 -8.83 -14.56 14.59
C GLN A 18 -7.47 -14.24 15.24
N SER A 19 -6.53 -13.69 14.46
CA SER A 19 -5.16 -13.40 14.90
C SER A 19 -4.57 -12.27 14.07
N PHE A 20 -3.83 -11.36 14.71
CA PHE A 20 -3.21 -10.23 14.03
C PHE A 20 -2.00 -10.65 13.16
N PRO A 21 -1.02 -11.44 13.66
CA PRO A 21 0.03 -12.01 12.82
C PRO A 21 -0.50 -12.77 11.61
N ALA A 22 -1.56 -13.58 11.79
CA ALA A 22 -2.16 -14.33 10.71
C ALA A 22 -2.71 -13.39 9.62
N ILE A 23 -3.47 -12.35 10.00
CA ILE A 23 -4.06 -11.43 9.02
C ILE A 23 -3.00 -10.61 8.28
N VAL A 24 -1.88 -10.28 8.94
CA VAL A 24 -0.75 -9.59 8.31
C VAL A 24 -0.06 -10.47 7.28
N GLY A 25 0.17 -11.74 7.58
CA GLY A 25 0.73 -12.69 6.61
C GLY A 25 -0.23 -12.99 5.45
N ILE A 26 -1.54 -13.03 5.72
CA ILE A 26 -2.56 -13.16 4.67
C ILE A 26 -2.55 -11.92 3.77
N ALA A 27 -2.54 -10.72 4.34
CA ALA A 27 -2.51 -9.48 3.57
C ALA A 27 -1.23 -9.37 2.71
N ASP A 28 -0.06 -9.73 3.26
CA ASP A 28 1.20 -9.80 2.50
C ASP A 28 1.08 -10.74 1.28
N HIS A 29 0.43 -11.89 1.46
CA HIS A 29 0.18 -12.83 0.37
C HIS A 29 -0.76 -12.21 -0.69
N MET A 30 -1.90 -11.66 -0.27
CA MET A 30 -2.87 -11.01 -1.17
C MET A 30 -2.23 -9.92 -2.04
N LEU A 31 -1.38 -9.09 -1.45
CA LEU A 31 -0.67 -7.99 -2.12
C LEU A 31 0.40 -8.50 -3.10
N LYS A 32 1.05 -9.63 -2.80
CA LYS A 32 2.08 -10.21 -3.69
C LYS A 32 1.49 -10.99 -4.85
N SER A 33 0.26 -11.45 -4.71
CA SER A 33 -0.41 -12.30 -5.69
C SER A 33 -1.18 -11.54 -6.77
N SER A 34 -1.58 -10.30 -6.49
CA SER A 34 -2.45 -9.52 -7.38
C SER A 34 -2.21 -8.03 -7.24
N GLY A 35 -2.64 -7.24 -8.23
CA GLY A 35 -2.54 -5.78 -8.21
C GLY A 35 -3.59 -5.12 -7.33
N VAL A 36 -3.65 -5.49 -6.04
CA VAL A 36 -4.54 -4.88 -5.04
C VAL A 36 -3.75 -3.97 -4.10
N THR A 37 -4.44 -2.98 -3.55
CA THR A 37 -3.94 -2.05 -2.54
C THR A 37 -4.53 -2.39 -1.20
N LEU A 38 -3.70 -2.47 -0.16
CA LEU A 38 -4.17 -2.66 1.21
C LEU A 38 -4.61 -1.32 1.79
N VAL A 39 -5.88 -1.21 2.15
CA VAL A 39 -6.44 -0.01 2.78
C VAL A 39 -6.12 0.02 4.27
N GLY A 40 -6.19 -1.15 4.93
CA GLY A 40 -5.83 -1.29 6.33
C GLY A 40 -6.48 -2.51 6.98
N TYR A 41 -6.48 -2.49 8.31
CA TYR A 41 -7.00 -3.55 9.15
C TYR A 41 -8.13 -3.03 10.04
N GLU A 42 -9.26 -3.72 10.02
CA GLU A 42 -10.38 -3.43 10.91
C GLU A 42 -10.45 -4.47 12.03
N LYS A 43 -10.39 -3.99 13.27
CA LYS A 43 -10.35 -4.81 14.49
C LYS A 43 -11.65 -4.62 15.23
N ILE A 44 -12.44 -5.68 15.39
CA ILE A 44 -13.79 -5.60 15.99
C ILE A 44 -13.87 -6.18 17.41
N GLY A 45 -12.73 -6.61 17.96
CA GLY A 45 -12.67 -7.28 19.25
C GLY A 45 -12.88 -8.79 19.13
N GLY A 46 -12.81 -9.49 20.27
CA GLY A 46 -12.96 -10.95 20.32
C GLY A 46 -11.86 -11.72 19.59
N GLY A 47 -10.75 -11.08 19.24
CA GLY A 47 -9.68 -11.67 18.43
C GLY A 47 -9.90 -11.50 16.93
N HIS A 48 -10.97 -10.87 16.46
CA HIS A 48 -11.26 -10.74 15.03
C HIS A 48 -10.60 -9.51 14.41
N CYS A 49 -9.82 -9.74 13.35
CA CYS A 49 -9.18 -8.73 12.54
C CYS A 49 -9.45 -8.98 11.06
N THR A 50 -9.77 -7.93 10.30
CA THR A 50 -10.14 -8.01 8.89
C THR A 50 -9.18 -7.18 8.05
N ALA A 51 -8.50 -7.79 7.08
CA ALA A 51 -7.75 -7.08 6.04
C ALA A 51 -8.72 -6.56 4.98
N ILE A 52 -8.54 -5.30 4.59
CA ILE A 52 -9.36 -4.60 3.62
C ILE A 52 -8.51 -4.24 2.41
N VAL A 53 -8.84 -4.79 1.25
CA VAL A 53 -8.12 -4.51 -0.01
C VAL A 53 -9.03 -3.88 -1.06
N ARG A 54 -8.43 -3.06 -1.92
CA ARG A 54 -9.08 -2.41 -3.07
C ARG A 54 -8.32 -2.72 -4.34
N GLY A 55 -9.01 -2.82 -5.47
CA GLY A 55 -8.37 -3.16 -6.74
C GLY A 55 -9.38 -3.26 -7.88
N ASN A 56 -8.95 -3.74 -9.04
CA ASN A 56 -9.89 -4.19 -10.06
C ASN A 56 -10.65 -5.42 -9.56
N VAL A 57 -11.85 -5.65 -10.09
CA VAL A 57 -12.70 -6.78 -9.67
C VAL A 57 -11.98 -8.13 -9.86
N ALA A 58 -11.22 -8.31 -10.94
CA ALA A 58 -10.47 -9.54 -11.19
C ALA A 58 -9.35 -9.74 -10.16
N ASP A 59 -8.54 -8.70 -9.93
CA ASP A 59 -7.43 -8.72 -8.96
C ASP A 59 -7.94 -9.00 -7.55
N VAL A 60 -9.01 -8.31 -7.12
CA VAL A 60 -9.61 -8.50 -5.80
C VAL A 60 -10.17 -9.91 -5.61
N ARG A 61 -10.79 -10.48 -6.64
CA ARG A 61 -11.29 -11.87 -6.57
C ARG A 61 -10.15 -12.86 -6.39
N LEU A 62 -9.06 -12.70 -7.14
CA LEU A 62 -7.88 -13.54 -7.02
C LEU A 62 -7.24 -13.39 -5.65
N ALA A 63 -6.99 -12.15 -5.20
CA ALA A 63 -6.40 -11.87 -3.90
C ALA A 63 -7.20 -12.50 -2.76
N VAL A 64 -8.52 -12.29 -2.73
CA VAL A 64 -9.39 -12.83 -1.68
C VAL A 64 -9.41 -14.36 -1.69
N GLN A 65 -9.39 -14.98 -2.87
CA GLN A 65 -9.31 -16.43 -2.99
C GLN A 65 -7.99 -16.96 -2.42
N GLU A 66 -6.86 -16.41 -2.83
CA GLU A 66 -5.55 -16.84 -2.34
C GLU A 66 -5.36 -16.56 -0.84
N GLY A 67 -5.88 -15.43 -0.37
CA GLY A 67 -5.92 -15.10 1.05
C GLY A 67 -6.75 -16.10 1.85
N ALA A 68 -7.89 -16.56 1.32
CA ALA A 68 -8.73 -17.58 1.95
C ALA A 68 -8.00 -18.93 2.04
N GLU A 69 -7.39 -19.37 0.94
CA GLU A 69 -6.62 -20.62 0.89
C GLU A 69 -5.44 -20.59 1.87
N ARG A 70 -4.72 -19.46 1.93
CA ARG A 70 -3.61 -19.25 2.88
C ARG A 70 -4.07 -19.32 4.33
N ALA A 71 -5.25 -18.78 4.62
CA ALA A 71 -5.77 -18.72 5.97
C ALA A 71 -6.34 -20.06 6.45
N GLU A 72 -6.87 -20.89 5.55
CA GLU A 72 -7.19 -22.30 5.84
C GLU A 72 -5.96 -23.09 6.29
N GLN A 73 -4.79 -22.83 5.69
CA GLN A 73 -3.51 -23.45 6.11
C GLN A 73 -3.13 -23.09 7.56
N PHE A 74 -3.56 -21.93 8.05
CA PHE A 74 -3.38 -21.50 9.44
C PHE A 74 -4.46 -22.05 10.39
N GLY A 75 -5.41 -22.88 9.91
CA GLY A 75 -6.48 -23.43 10.73
C GLY A 75 -7.48 -22.39 11.25
N GLN A 76 -7.50 -21.21 10.65
CA GLN A 76 -8.33 -20.09 11.09
C GLN A 76 -9.72 -20.19 10.45
N LYS A 77 -10.78 -19.92 11.23
CA LYS A 77 -12.13 -19.76 10.67
C LYS A 77 -12.24 -18.41 10.00
N LEU A 78 -12.48 -18.41 8.69
CA LEU A 78 -12.57 -17.18 7.90
C LEU A 78 -13.99 -16.81 7.50
N SER A 79 -14.20 -15.51 7.45
CA SER A 79 -15.21 -14.89 6.59
C SER A 79 -14.49 -14.09 5.50
N THR A 80 -14.98 -14.20 4.28
CA THR A 80 -14.45 -13.48 3.11
C THR A 80 -15.58 -12.80 2.36
N LEU A 81 -15.32 -11.63 1.77
CA LEU A 81 -16.29 -10.92 0.95
C LEU A 81 -15.61 -10.24 -0.23
N VAL A 82 -16.24 -10.29 -1.41
CA VAL A 82 -15.89 -9.47 -2.57
C VAL A 82 -17.10 -8.65 -2.99
N VAL A 83 -16.95 -7.33 -3.05
CA VAL A 83 -17.97 -6.40 -3.58
C VAL A 83 -17.41 -5.73 -4.84
N PRO A 84 -17.88 -6.09 -6.04
CA PRO A 84 -17.33 -5.57 -7.30
C PRO A 84 -17.44 -4.05 -7.45
N ARG A 85 -18.51 -3.46 -6.92
CA ARG A 85 -18.77 -2.02 -6.95
C ARG A 85 -19.53 -1.64 -5.68
N PRO A 86 -18.84 -1.30 -4.57
CA PRO A 86 -19.53 -0.85 -3.37
C PRO A 86 -20.28 0.46 -3.64
N MET A 87 -21.44 0.62 -3.01
CA MET A 87 -22.20 1.86 -3.14
C MET A 87 -21.46 3.01 -2.44
N PRO A 88 -21.48 4.25 -2.97
CA PRO A 88 -20.73 5.38 -2.41
C PRO A 88 -21.01 5.62 -0.92
N ASN A 89 -22.25 5.40 -0.46
CA ASN A 89 -22.61 5.58 0.95
C ASN A 89 -21.84 4.63 1.89
N LEU A 90 -21.46 3.43 1.44
CA LEU A 90 -20.66 2.51 2.26
C LEU A 90 -19.25 3.08 2.50
N GLU A 91 -18.64 3.69 1.50
CA GLU A 91 -17.29 4.26 1.62
C GLU A 91 -17.22 5.48 2.53
N VAL A 92 -18.33 6.20 2.66
CA VAL A 92 -18.45 7.37 3.55
C VAL A 92 -18.57 6.93 5.01
N VAL A 93 -19.28 5.84 5.26
CA VAL A 93 -19.65 5.41 6.62
C VAL A 93 -18.67 4.39 7.19
N LEU A 94 -18.22 3.43 6.38
CA LEU A 94 -17.38 2.31 6.81
C LEU A 94 -15.89 2.60 6.57
N PRO A 95 -14.99 2.04 7.39
CA PRO A 95 -13.53 2.20 7.23
C PRO A 95 -12.97 1.34 6.07
N ILE A 96 -13.66 1.33 4.93
CA ILE A 96 -13.35 0.51 3.75
C ILE A 96 -12.81 1.35 2.57
N GLY A 97 -12.89 2.67 2.68
CA GLY A 97 -12.66 3.61 1.60
C GLY A 97 -11.36 4.42 1.70
N ASN A 98 -11.18 5.31 0.72
CA ASN A 98 -10.00 6.14 0.46
C ASN A 98 -9.50 6.94 1.70
N ARG A 99 -10.39 7.27 2.65
CA ARG A 99 -10.04 8.06 3.84
C ARG A 99 -9.03 7.36 4.75
N LEU A 100 -9.08 6.03 4.84
CA LEU A 100 -8.10 5.25 5.60
C LEU A 100 -6.74 5.21 4.88
N ALA A 101 -6.77 4.99 3.56
CA ALA A 101 -5.58 4.99 2.71
C ALA A 101 -4.88 6.37 2.67
N GLN A 102 -5.64 7.47 2.64
CA GLN A 102 -5.10 8.85 2.71
C GLN A 102 -4.45 9.17 4.07
N LEU A 103 -4.98 8.60 5.16
CA LEU A 103 -4.38 8.75 6.49
C LEU A 103 -3.15 7.86 6.68
N ALA A 104 -3.08 6.72 5.99
CA ALA A 104 -1.91 5.85 5.95
C ALA A 104 -0.77 6.45 5.09
N THR A 105 -1.10 6.99 3.91
CA THR A 105 -0.14 7.61 2.96
C THR A 105 0.36 9.00 3.36
N GLY A 106 -0.30 9.66 4.32
CA GLY A 106 0.18 10.92 4.91
C GLY A 106 1.28 10.75 5.96
N ARG A 107 1.64 9.51 6.33
CA ARG A 107 2.75 9.24 7.24
C ARG A 107 4.06 9.34 6.45
N GLY A 108 5.00 10.14 6.94
CA GLY A 108 6.35 10.22 6.38
C GLY A 108 7.00 8.83 6.34
N HIS A 109 7.94 8.63 5.42
CA HIS A 109 8.71 7.38 5.35
C HIS A 109 9.33 7.07 6.72
N SER A 110 9.07 5.88 7.25
CA SER A 110 9.73 5.44 8.48
C SER A 110 11.18 5.02 8.18
N LYS A 111 12.09 5.26 9.13
CA LYS A 111 13.46 4.69 9.12
C LYS A 111 13.47 3.17 9.04
N LEU A 112 12.36 2.52 9.39
CA LEU A 112 12.19 1.07 9.38
C LEU A 112 11.66 0.55 8.03
N SER A 113 11.48 1.43 7.03
CA SER A 113 11.03 1.02 5.70
C SER A 113 11.93 -0.03 5.07
N ASN A 114 11.34 -0.97 4.33
CA ASN A 114 12.01 -2.13 3.71
C ASN A 114 12.71 -3.12 4.66
N GLN A 115 12.55 -2.99 5.97
CA GLN A 115 12.99 -4.02 6.92
C GLN A 115 11.97 -5.16 7.03
N ALA A 116 12.45 -6.35 7.42
CA ALA A 116 11.58 -7.47 7.71
C ALA A 116 10.69 -7.17 8.93
N VAL A 117 9.51 -7.78 8.98
CA VAL A 117 8.56 -7.67 10.10
C VAL A 117 8.49 -8.99 10.82
N GLY A 118 8.71 -8.96 12.13
CA GLY A 118 8.36 -10.05 13.02
C GLY A 118 7.14 -9.67 13.84
N LEU A 119 6.16 -10.56 13.89
CA LEU A 119 5.00 -10.44 14.76
C LEU A 119 4.94 -11.64 15.69
N LEU A 120 4.80 -11.38 16.98
CA LEU A 120 4.63 -12.40 18.01
C LEU A 120 3.41 -12.05 18.84
N GLU A 121 2.38 -12.87 18.77
CA GLU A 121 1.12 -12.69 19.47
C GLU A 121 1.01 -13.68 20.62
N THR A 122 0.65 -13.16 21.79
CA THR A 122 0.39 -13.94 23.00
C THR A 122 -1.02 -13.68 23.51
N ARG A 123 -1.54 -14.61 24.31
CA ARG A 123 -2.73 -14.35 25.12
C ARG A 123 -2.29 -13.85 26.50
N GLY A 124 -2.38 -12.54 26.69
CA GLY A 124 -1.99 -11.83 27.90
C GLY A 124 -0.79 -10.90 27.69
N PHE A 125 -0.91 -9.69 28.23
CA PHE A 125 0.10 -8.63 28.12
C PHE A 125 1.47 -8.98 28.75
N PRO A 126 1.56 -9.64 29.94
CA PRO A 126 2.86 -9.96 30.52
C PRO A 126 3.72 -10.89 29.65
N ALA A 127 3.10 -11.87 28.99
CA ALA A 127 3.80 -12.77 28.08
C ALA A 127 4.34 -12.02 26.86
N MET A 128 3.55 -11.12 26.28
CA MET A 128 3.99 -10.26 25.17
C MET A 128 5.20 -9.40 25.57
N VAL A 129 5.14 -8.76 26.75
CA VAL A 129 6.24 -7.90 27.25
C VAL A 129 7.51 -8.70 27.49
N GLY A 130 7.42 -9.86 28.14
CA GLY A 130 8.60 -10.71 28.37
C GLY A 130 9.20 -11.24 27.06
N ALA A 131 8.35 -11.66 26.12
CA ALA A 131 8.78 -12.07 24.79
C ALA A 131 9.47 -10.92 24.04
N ALA A 132 8.91 -9.70 24.09
CA ALA A 132 9.51 -8.53 23.47
C ALA A 132 10.88 -8.18 24.06
N ASP A 133 11.03 -8.22 25.39
CA ASP A 133 12.31 -8.02 26.06
C ASP A 133 13.36 -9.08 25.64
N ALA A 134 12.95 -10.35 25.55
CA ALA A 134 13.83 -11.43 25.09
C ALA A 134 14.23 -11.27 23.61
N MET A 135 13.29 -10.89 22.74
CA MET A 135 13.55 -10.59 21.32
C MET A 135 14.61 -9.50 21.16
N LEU A 136 14.46 -8.38 21.88
CA LEU A 136 15.38 -7.23 21.82
C LEU A 136 16.78 -7.54 22.35
N LYS A 137 16.90 -8.51 23.27
CA LYS A 137 18.19 -8.96 23.81
C LYS A 137 18.87 -10.01 22.94
N ALA A 138 18.09 -10.77 22.17
CA ALA A 138 18.59 -11.86 21.34
C ALA A 138 19.27 -11.34 20.07
N ALA A 139 18.67 -10.35 19.41
CA ALA A 139 19.06 -9.90 18.08
C ALA A 139 19.08 -8.38 17.96
N ASP A 140 19.78 -7.87 16.93
CA ASP A 140 19.66 -6.47 16.51
C ASP A 140 18.34 -6.27 15.76
N VAL A 141 17.28 -6.08 16.56
CA VAL A 141 15.91 -5.78 16.13
C VAL A 141 15.36 -4.63 16.96
N VAL A 142 14.36 -3.96 16.42
CA VAL A 142 13.69 -2.82 17.02
C VAL A 142 12.23 -3.16 17.29
N LEU A 143 11.74 -2.88 18.49
CA LEU A 143 10.31 -2.96 18.80
C LEU A 143 9.60 -1.74 18.20
N ALA A 144 8.87 -1.97 17.10
CA ALA A 144 8.22 -0.90 16.35
C ALA A 144 6.88 -0.49 16.97
N ALA A 145 6.09 -1.46 17.44
CA ALA A 145 4.82 -1.23 18.10
C ALA A 145 4.37 -2.50 18.85
N TYR A 146 3.28 -2.37 19.61
CA TYR A 146 2.45 -3.50 19.98
C TYR A 146 1.00 -3.22 19.58
N GLU A 147 0.22 -4.26 19.37
CA GLU A 147 -1.15 -4.18 18.89
C GLU A 147 -2.06 -5.14 19.66
N THR A 148 -3.33 -4.78 19.83
CA THR A 148 -4.31 -5.61 20.56
C THR A 148 -5.62 -5.71 19.81
N ILE A 149 -6.17 -6.91 19.70
CA ILE A 149 -7.38 -7.19 18.90
C ILE A 149 -8.56 -7.76 19.73
N GLY A 150 -8.47 -7.64 21.06
CA GLY A 150 -9.44 -8.22 22.00
C GLY A 150 -9.15 -9.68 22.35
N ALA A 151 -10.04 -10.33 23.12
CA ALA A 151 -9.86 -11.68 23.67
C ALA A 151 -8.57 -11.91 24.50
N GLY A 152 -7.92 -10.83 24.92
CA GLY A 152 -6.62 -10.86 25.59
C GLY A 152 -5.43 -11.08 24.64
N LEU A 153 -5.64 -11.03 23.32
CA LEU A 153 -4.57 -11.15 22.32
C LEU A 153 -3.77 -9.85 22.22
N CYS A 154 -2.45 -9.97 22.38
CA CYS A 154 -1.48 -8.88 22.34
C CYS A 154 -0.33 -9.29 21.41
N THR A 155 -0.04 -8.48 20.40
CA THR A 155 1.03 -8.72 19.43
C THR A 155 2.17 -7.73 19.63
N ALA A 156 3.40 -8.23 19.80
CA ALA A 156 4.62 -7.45 19.65
C ALA A 156 5.04 -7.41 18.18
N ILE A 157 5.43 -6.24 17.68
CA ILE A 157 5.89 -6.05 16.30
C ILE A 157 7.33 -5.56 16.32
N VAL A 158 8.23 -6.39 15.77
CA VAL A 158 9.66 -6.09 15.67
C VAL A 158 10.10 -5.89 14.21
N ARG A 159 11.11 -5.06 14.01
CA ARG A 159 11.71 -4.75 12.70
C ARG A 159 13.21 -4.97 12.70
N GLY A 160 13.76 -5.42 11.58
CA GLY A 160 15.20 -5.64 11.43
C GLY A 160 15.54 -6.37 10.13
N SER A 161 16.76 -6.91 10.05
CA SER A 161 17.12 -7.83 8.96
C SER A 161 16.34 -9.15 9.10
N VAL A 162 16.10 -9.85 7.99
CA VAL A 162 15.35 -11.13 8.00
C VAL A 162 15.96 -12.13 8.98
N ALA A 163 17.29 -12.23 9.02
CA ALA A 163 18.00 -13.15 9.92
C ALA A 163 17.84 -12.75 11.40
N ASN A 164 17.97 -11.45 11.71
CA ASN A 164 17.81 -10.96 13.08
C ASN A 164 16.37 -11.16 13.57
N VAL A 165 15.38 -10.87 12.73
CA VAL A 165 13.97 -11.05 13.09
C VAL A 165 13.64 -12.52 13.29
N ALA A 166 14.11 -13.43 12.43
CA ALA A 166 13.92 -14.87 12.62
C ALA A 166 14.49 -15.35 13.97
N MET A 167 15.74 -14.99 14.27
CA MET A 167 16.38 -15.34 15.54
C MET A 167 15.66 -14.74 16.75
N ALA A 168 15.22 -13.47 16.64
CA ALA A 168 14.44 -12.83 17.69
C ALA A 168 13.15 -13.61 17.96
N LEU A 169 12.38 -13.93 16.91
CA LEU A 169 11.13 -14.68 17.03
C LEU A 169 11.34 -16.04 17.69
N ASP A 170 12.38 -16.79 17.31
CA ASP A 170 12.69 -18.09 17.92
C ASP A 170 12.89 -17.98 19.44
N VAL A 171 13.63 -16.97 19.90
CA VAL A 171 13.84 -16.72 21.34
C VAL A 171 12.56 -16.21 22.01
N GLY A 172 11.84 -15.30 21.35
CA GLY A 172 10.59 -14.73 21.85
C GLY A 172 9.51 -15.78 22.05
N MET A 173 9.42 -16.79 21.16
CA MET A 173 8.47 -17.89 21.25
C MET A 173 8.65 -18.68 22.55
N VAL A 174 9.89 -19.08 22.85
CA VAL A 174 10.23 -19.83 24.06
C VAL A 174 9.87 -19.02 25.31
N GLU A 175 10.17 -17.72 25.32
CA GLU A 175 9.89 -16.87 26.47
C GLU A 175 8.38 -16.60 26.64
N ALA A 176 7.64 -16.43 25.54
CA ALA A 176 6.20 -16.29 25.55
C ALA A 176 5.50 -17.51 26.15
N GLU A 177 5.90 -18.73 25.74
CA GLU A 177 5.37 -19.99 26.28
C GLU A 177 5.78 -20.22 27.74
N ARG A 178 6.95 -19.73 28.15
CA ARG A 178 7.42 -19.81 29.54
C ARG A 178 6.58 -18.94 30.48
N ILE A 179 6.22 -17.73 30.04
CA ILE A 179 5.50 -16.74 30.87
C ILE A 179 3.97 -16.93 30.78
N GLY A 180 3.45 -17.29 29.61
CA GLY A 180 2.02 -17.41 29.36
C GLY A 180 1.72 -18.27 28.15
N GLU A 181 0.81 -17.79 27.30
CA GLU A 181 0.34 -18.53 26.13
C GLU A 181 0.80 -17.82 24.85
N LEU A 182 1.64 -18.49 24.07
CA LEU A 182 1.94 -18.11 22.70
C LEU A 182 0.72 -18.46 21.82
N HIS A 183 0.24 -17.49 21.03
CA HIS A 183 -0.93 -17.66 20.17
C HIS A 183 -0.54 -17.81 18.69
N ALA A 184 0.25 -16.88 18.16
CA ALA A 184 0.64 -16.89 16.75
C ALA A 184 1.96 -16.15 16.52
N VAL A 185 2.67 -16.55 15.46
CA VAL A 185 3.92 -15.92 15.03
C VAL A 185 3.90 -15.73 13.52
N MET A 186 4.44 -14.62 13.03
CA MET A 186 4.57 -14.33 11.61
C MET A 186 5.89 -13.61 11.32
N LEU A 187 6.59 -14.05 10.28
CA LEU A 187 7.74 -13.37 9.69
C LEU A 187 7.36 -12.93 8.27
N VAL A 188 7.43 -11.63 7.99
CA VAL A 188 7.30 -11.06 6.65
C VAL A 188 8.67 -10.55 6.22
N PRO A 189 9.43 -11.27 5.37
CA PRO A 189 10.81 -10.93 5.05
C PRO A 189 10.97 -9.62 4.27
N ARG A 190 9.98 -9.32 3.43
CA ARG A 190 9.96 -8.13 2.56
C ARG A 190 8.52 -7.66 2.47
N PRO A 191 8.05 -6.82 3.42
CA PRO A 191 6.73 -6.23 3.31
C PRO A 191 6.68 -5.32 2.09
N LEU A 192 5.54 -5.31 1.38
CA LEU A 192 5.28 -4.30 0.35
C LEU A 192 4.95 -2.95 1.00
N ASP A 193 5.12 -1.85 0.27
CA ASP A 193 4.95 -0.49 0.80
C ASP A 193 3.58 -0.28 1.44
N ASP A 194 2.51 -0.77 0.81
CA ASP A 194 1.14 -0.70 1.33
C ASP A 194 0.99 -1.42 2.68
N LEU A 195 1.65 -2.58 2.82
CA LEU A 195 1.68 -3.31 4.08
C LEU A 195 2.45 -2.52 5.14
N ASP A 196 3.59 -1.97 4.76
CA ASP A 196 4.45 -1.24 5.67
C ASP A 196 3.77 0.02 6.24
N GLN A 197 3.03 0.74 5.40
CA GLN A 197 2.31 1.96 5.78
C GLN A 197 1.08 1.70 6.65
N THR A 198 0.47 0.52 6.54
CA THR A 198 -0.75 0.16 7.27
C THR A 198 -0.48 -0.51 8.62
N LEU A 199 0.73 -1.03 8.83
CA LEU A 199 1.12 -1.58 10.13
C LEU A 199 1.21 -0.47 11.19
N PRO A 200 0.86 -0.78 12.46
CA PRO A 200 1.01 0.18 13.54
C PRO A 200 2.49 0.43 13.81
N LEU A 201 2.85 1.70 13.95
CA LEU A 201 4.19 2.17 14.30
C LEU A 201 4.08 3.13 15.48
N ALA A 202 4.94 2.97 16.49
CA ALA A 202 5.01 3.93 17.58
C ALA A 202 5.48 5.30 17.06
N SER A 203 4.99 6.38 17.68
CA SER A 203 5.25 7.76 17.24
C SER A 203 6.74 8.13 17.18
N CYS A 204 7.59 7.51 18.01
CA CYS A 204 9.03 7.71 17.97
C CYS A 204 9.70 7.23 16.68
N TRP A 205 9.01 6.43 15.86
CA TRP A 205 9.50 5.92 14.57
C TRP A 205 8.92 6.66 13.36
N ILE A 206 8.07 7.68 13.59
CA ILE A 206 7.48 8.51 12.55
C ILE A 206 8.37 9.75 12.38
N GLU A 207 9.03 9.88 11.23
CA GLU A 207 9.72 11.12 10.88
C GLU A 207 8.70 12.19 10.49
N GLU A 208 8.53 13.20 11.33
CA GLU A 208 7.80 14.41 10.94
C GLU A 208 8.73 15.27 10.07
N MET A 209 8.32 15.56 8.83
CA MET A 209 8.99 16.57 8.01
C MET A 209 8.85 17.94 8.68
N GLN A 210 9.83 18.32 9.49
CA GLN A 210 9.89 19.68 10.01
C GLN A 210 10.26 20.60 8.84
N PRO A 211 9.48 21.66 8.56
CA PRO A 211 9.87 22.63 7.55
C PRO A 211 11.21 23.24 7.98
N LEU A 212 12.24 23.03 7.16
CA LEU A 212 13.52 23.69 7.33
C LEU A 212 13.25 25.20 7.37
N LYS A 213 13.39 25.81 8.56
CA LYS A 213 13.40 27.26 8.72
C LYS A 213 14.73 27.77 8.16
N ILE A 214 14.84 27.82 6.84
CA ILE A 214 15.96 28.48 6.18
C ILE A 214 15.76 29.98 6.45
N PRO A 215 16.65 30.65 7.19
CA PRO A 215 16.64 32.10 7.24
C PRO A 215 17.18 32.58 5.89
N LEU A 216 16.31 32.65 4.87
CA LEU A 216 16.65 33.41 3.67
C LEU A 216 16.65 34.88 4.09
N ALA A 217 17.81 35.39 4.48
CA ALA A 217 18.09 36.81 4.45
C ALA A 217 18.17 37.24 2.99
N VAL A 218 17.02 37.37 2.35
CA VAL A 218 16.92 37.99 1.02
C VAL A 218 17.33 39.45 1.21
N LYS A 219 18.60 39.76 0.95
CA LYS A 219 18.99 41.15 0.69
C LYS A 219 18.41 41.50 -0.66
N GLU A 220 17.25 42.14 -0.65
CA GLU A 220 16.74 42.82 -1.83
C GLU A 220 17.81 43.79 -2.31
N THR A 221 18.52 43.40 -3.37
CA THR A 221 19.41 44.32 -4.04
C THR A 221 18.50 45.20 -4.87
N GLN A 222 18.15 46.36 -4.32
CA GLN A 222 17.44 47.41 -5.03
C GLN A 222 18.26 47.73 -6.29
N LYS A 223 17.77 47.33 -7.46
CA LYS A 223 18.27 47.87 -8.72
C LYS A 223 17.89 49.35 -8.71
N GLU A 224 18.88 50.22 -8.59
CA GLU A 224 18.72 51.64 -8.84
C GLU A 224 18.07 51.81 -10.21
N THR A 225 16.85 52.36 -10.20
CA THR A 225 16.13 52.74 -11.41
C THR A 225 16.92 53.85 -12.08
N ILE A 226 17.62 53.54 -13.17
CA ILE A 226 18.22 54.57 -14.02
C ILE A 226 17.07 55.32 -14.68
N ALA A 227 16.87 56.58 -14.29
CA ALA A 227 15.87 57.44 -14.89
C ALA A 227 16.30 57.83 -16.31
N LEU A 228 15.47 57.49 -17.31
CA LEU A 228 15.57 58.03 -18.65
C LEU A 228 14.78 59.36 -18.73
N PRO A 229 15.36 60.44 -19.26
CA PRO A 229 14.73 61.75 -19.28
C PRO A 229 13.59 61.86 -20.32
N GLU A 230 12.45 62.33 -19.81
CA GLU A 230 11.39 63.16 -20.39
C GLU A 230 10.98 62.97 -21.87
N LEU A 231 9.85 62.28 -22.06
CA LEU A 231 8.88 62.63 -23.11
C LEU A 231 7.57 63.04 -22.44
N THR A 232 7.53 64.33 -22.10
CA THR A 232 6.35 65.06 -21.62
C THR A 232 5.57 65.53 -22.86
N GLN A 233 4.43 64.90 -23.18
CA GLN A 233 3.37 65.41 -24.08
C GLN A 233 2.34 64.27 -24.28
N GLU A 234 1.05 64.34 -23.98
CA GLU A 234 0.14 65.34 -23.44
C GLU A 234 -1.00 64.57 -22.76
N MET A 235 -1.49 65.04 -21.61
CA MET A 235 -2.82 64.69 -21.12
C MET A 235 -3.61 65.97 -20.88
N LYS A 236 -4.63 66.19 -21.71
CA LYS A 236 -5.86 66.90 -21.36
C LYS A 236 -6.95 66.41 -22.32
N GLU A 237 -7.80 65.49 -21.89
CA GLU A 237 -9.01 65.68 -21.08
C GLU A 237 -10.23 65.64 -22.00
N LEU A 238 -11.11 64.65 -21.81
CA LEU A 238 -12.50 64.70 -22.21
C LEU A 238 -13.29 63.70 -21.35
N THR A 239 -13.88 64.26 -20.31
CA THR A 239 -14.88 63.68 -19.41
C THR A 239 -16.20 63.50 -20.15
N VAL A 240 -16.88 62.36 -19.97
CA VAL A 240 -18.33 62.24 -20.24
C VAL A 240 -18.94 61.09 -19.42
N PRO A 241 -20.26 61.09 -19.13
CA PRO A 241 -20.79 61.08 -17.77
C PRO A 241 -21.55 59.78 -17.45
N ASN A 242 -21.89 59.59 -16.18
CA ASN A 242 -22.78 58.53 -15.70
C ASN A 242 -24.15 58.57 -16.42
N GLY A 243 -24.60 57.41 -16.91
CA GLY A 243 -25.95 57.21 -17.45
C GLY A 243 -26.21 55.75 -17.85
N ASP A 244 -27.02 55.08 -17.04
CA ASP A 244 -27.55 53.72 -17.09
C ASP A 244 -27.63 52.98 -18.45
N ARG A 245 -27.16 51.72 -18.48
CA ARG A 245 -27.81 50.59 -19.18
C ARG A 245 -27.18 49.23 -18.81
N ALA A 246 -28.04 48.23 -18.66
CA ALA A 246 -27.81 46.92 -18.09
C ALA A 246 -26.76 46.04 -18.80
N LEU A 247 -26.11 45.17 -18.02
CA LEU A 247 -25.18 44.12 -18.48
C LEU A 247 -25.94 42.99 -19.19
N PRO A 248 -25.57 42.59 -20.41
CA PRO A 248 -25.97 41.30 -20.99
C PRO A 248 -24.97 40.18 -20.61
N GLU A 249 -25.48 38.97 -20.45
CA GLU A 249 -24.76 37.75 -20.02
C GLU A 249 -23.66 37.26 -20.99
N PRO A 250 -22.63 36.55 -20.49
CA PRO A 250 -21.55 36.03 -21.32
C PRO A 250 -21.96 34.80 -22.13
N ALA A 251 -21.90 34.91 -23.46
CA ALA A 251 -22.03 33.80 -24.39
C ALA A 251 -20.72 33.01 -24.51
N GLN A 252 -20.88 31.68 -24.63
CA GLN A 252 -19.84 30.66 -24.71
C GLN A 252 -18.99 30.79 -25.99
N ILE A 253 -17.66 30.61 -25.88
CA ILE A 253 -16.75 30.51 -27.02
C ILE A 253 -16.15 29.09 -27.04
N GLU A 254 -16.49 28.32 -28.08
CA GLU A 254 -15.89 27.03 -28.41
C GLU A 254 -14.45 27.19 -28.91
N ALA A 255 -13.51 26.42 -28.36
CA ALA A 255 -12.13 26.36 -28.81
C ALA A 255 -11.92 25.19 -29.78
N LYS A 256 -11.51 25.47 -31.01
CA LYS A 256 -11.14 24.47 -32.04
C LYS A 256 -9.64 24.10 -31.92
N PRO A 257 -9.21 22.84 -32.08
CA PRO A 257 -7.82 22.42 -31.92
C PRO A 257 -6.94 22.81 -33.12
N PRO A 258 -5.60 22.94 -32.95
CA PRO A 258 -4.70 23.38 -34.01
C PRO A 258 -4.30 22.23 -34.94
N GLU A 259 -4.27 22.50 -36.25
CA GLU A 259 -3.76 21.62 -37.32
C GLU A 259 -2.23 21.76 -37.47
N MET A 260 -1.53 20.64 -37.72
CA MET A 260 -0.10 20.61 -38.09
C MET A 260 0.06 20.27 -39.57
N GLU A 261 0.91 21.00 -40.29
CA GLU A 261 1.39 20.64 -41.63
C GLU A 261 2.90 20.27 -41.64
N PRO A 262 3.35 19.36 -42.53
CA PRO A 262 4.66 18.72 -42.45
C PRO A 262 5.68 19.31 -43.43
N GLN A 263 6.98 19.36 -43.06
CA GLN A 263 8.07 19.53 -44.02
C GLN A 263 9.26 18.59 -43.75
N ARG A 264 9.66 17.89 -44.83
CA ARG A 264 10.83 17.02 -44.99
C ARG A 264 12.10 17.84 -45.15
N LEU A 265 13.23 17.33 -44.64
CA LEU A 265 14.55 17.57 -45.22
C LEU A 265 15.44 16.32 -45.00
N GLU A 266 15.86 15.69 -46.08
CA GLU A 266 16.98 14.73 -46.09
C GLU A 266 18.26 15.43 -46.58
N GLN A 267 19.40 14.81 -46.23
CA GLN A 267 20.77 14.94 -46.75
C GLN A 267 21.65 16.07 -46.20
N SER A 268 22.52 15.72 -45.25
CA SER A 268 23.96 15.54 -45.51
C SER A 268 24.70 15.38 -44.18
N LEU A 269 25.43 14.27 -44.03
CA LEU A 269 26.72 14.12 -43.34
C LEU A 269 26.97 12.63 -43.11
N THR A 270 27.52 12.03 -44.16
CA THR A 270 28.49 10.94 -44.09
C THR A 270 29.72 11.36 -43.27
N GLU A 271 30.44 10.35 -42.78
CA GLU A 271 31.63 10.36 -41.88
C GLU A 271 31.23 10.39 -40.40
N SER A 272 31.31 9.32 -39.62
CA SER A 272 32.37 8.31 -39.57
C SER A 272 32.02 7.23 -38.54
N LEU A 273 32.71 6.08 -38.64
CA LEU A 273 32.71 4.88 -37.78
C LEU A 273 31.74 3.75 -38.12
N SER A 274 32.15 2.94 -39.11
CA SER A 274 32.08 1.48 -39.06
C SER A 274 33.01 0.91 -37.98
N VAL A 275 32.57 -0.10 -37.22
CA VAL A 275 33.28 -1.39 -37.00
C VAL A 275 32.27 -2.42 -36.44
N GLU A 276 31.99 -3.40 -37.31
CA GLU A 276 31.82 -4.87 -37.11
C GLU A 276 30.83 -5.45 -36.08
N THR A 277 29.81 -6.16 -36.61
CA THR A 277 29.36 -7.46 -36.07
C THR A 277 29.06 -8.42 -37.24
N GLU A 278 30.01 -9.29 -37.55
CA GLU A 278 29.71 -10.65 -38.03
C GLU A 278 29.31 -11.48 -36.78
N GLY A 279 28.45 -12.48 -36.80
CA GLY A 279 27.77 -13.21 -37.86
C GLY A 279 27.23 -14.51 -37.23
N ASP A 280 26.21 -15.09 -37.87
CA ASP A 280 25.79 -16.50 -37.81
C ASP A 280 25.32 -17.09 -36.44
N SER A 281 24.39 -18.04 -36.35
CA SER A 281 23.69 -18.84 -37.33
C SER A 281 22.44 -19.49 -36.70
N SER A 282 21.58 -19.96 -37.61
CA SER A 282 20.40 -20.83 -37.54
C SER A 282 20.36 -22.03 -36.57
N ILE A 283 19.13 -22.57 -36.44
CA ILE A 283 18.68 -24.00 -36.25
C ILE A 283 17.61 -24.03 -35.13
N ALA A 284 16.31 -23.96 -35.44
CA ALA A 284 15.38 -25.01 -35.93
C ALA A 284 14.82 -25.97 -34.86
N SER A 285 13.48 -25.96 -34.77
CA SER A 285 12.54 -27.08 -34.55
C SER A 285 12.74 -28.05 -33.37
N SER A 286 11.68 -28.27 -32.57
CA SER A 286 10.78 -29.44 -32.70
C SER A 286 9.91 -29.68 -31.45
N ASP A 287 8.81 -30.35 -31.70
CA ASP A 287 7.70 -30.77 -30.83
C ASP A 287 8.07 -31.47 -29.50
N ALA A 288 7.15 -31.44 -28.53
CA ALA A 288 6.48 -32.66 -28.05
C ALA A 288 5.46 -32.37 -26.93
N ALA A 289 4.26 -32.89 -27.13
CA ALA A 289 3.21 -33.03 -26.15
C ALA A 289 3.54 -34.11 -25.09
N MET A 290 3.08 -33.94 -23.85
CA MET A 290 2.82 -35.08 -22.98
C MET A 290 1.66 -34.79 -22.01
N ALA A 291 0.53 -35.42 -22.29
CA ALA A 291 -0.66 -35.43 -21.45
C ALA A 291 -0.50 -36.46 -20.31
N THR A 292 -0.81 -36.05 -19.08
CA THR A 292 -0.88 -36.90 -17.89
C THR A 292 -2.33 -37.31 -17.58
N PRO A 293 -2.61 -38.57 -17.21
CA PRO A 293 -3.97 -39.04 -16.94
C PRO A 293 -4.45 -38.73 -15.51
N PRO A 294 -5.79 -38.68 -15.25
CA PRO A 294 -6.34 -38.24 -13.97
C PRO A 294 -6.35 -39.36 -12.89
N PRO A 295 -6.45 -38.99 -11.59
CA PRO A 295 -6.39 -39.94 -10.48
C PRO A 295 -7.70 -40.72 -10.26
N LYS A 296 -7.56 -41.95 -9.75
CA LYS A 296 -8.64 -42.91 -9.48
C LYS A 296 -9.51 -42.51 -8.28
N ARG A 297 -10.82 -42.68 -8.48
CA ARG A 297 -11.95 -42.39 -7.57
C ARG A 297 -12.01 -43.43 -6.43
N THR A 298 -11.75 -43.04 -5.18
CA THR A 298 -12.02 -43.88 -3.99
C THR A 298 -13.44 -43.65 -3.49
N GLN A 299 -14.20 -44.74 -3.34
CA GLN A 299 -15.60 -44.75 -2.92
C GLN A 299 -15.73 -44.46 -1.41
N HIS A 300 -16.63 -43.54 -1.07
CA HIS A 300 -17.09 -43.28 0.29
C HIS A 300 -18.09 -44.37 0.75
N HIS A 301 -17.86 -44.95 1.93
CA HIS A 301 -18.84 -45.76 2.65
C HIS A 301 -19.45 -44.90 3.79
N PRO A 302 -20.78 -44.81 3.96
CA PRO A 302 -21.37 -43.97 5.01
C PRO A 302 -21.38 -44.71 6.36
N ARG A 303 -20.77 -44.11 7.40
CA ARG A 303 -20.97 -44.55 8.79
C ARG A 303 -22.26 -43.94 9.35
N ARG A 304 -23.09 -44.82 9.89
CA ARG A 304 -24.40 -44.57 10.52
C ARG A 304 -24.31 -43.55 11.65
N ARG A 305 -25.31 -42.67 11.70
CA ARG A 305 -25.70 -41.88 12.90
C ARG A 305 -26.24 -42.83 13.96
N ASP A 306 -25.62 -42.86 15.13
CA ASP A 306 -26.27 -43.31 16.36
C ASP A 306 -27.00 -42.13 17.00
N ARG A 307 -28.33 -42.26 17.09
CA ARG A 307 -29.18 -41.46 17.98
C ARG A 307 -29.10 -42.11 19.36
N ARG A 308 -28.68 -41.36 20.38
CA ARG A 308 -29.09 -41.62 21.78
C ARG A 308 -29.29 -40.28 22.52
N HIS A 309 -30.48 -40.20 23.10
CA HIS A 309 -30.96 -39.40 24.24
C HIS A 309 -30.63 -37.91 24.31
#